data_AF-A0A818ZVZ1-F1
#
_entry.id   AF-A0A818ZVZ1-F1
#
_cell.length_a   1.000
_cell.length_b   1.000
_cell.length_c   1.000
_cell.angle_alpha   90.00
_cell.angle_beta   90.00
_cell.angle_gamma   90.00
#
_symmetry.space_group_name_H-M   'P 1'
#
loop_
_entity.id
_entity.type
_entity.pdbx_description
1 polymer ?
#
loop_
_entity_poly.entity_id
_entity_poly.type
_entity_poly.pdbx_seq_one_letter_code
_entity_poly.pdbx_strand_id
1 'polypeptide(L)'
;MTISLLYLLLQNCVPIPSSCIRTFMDFLVHENIELRKGLFRNFGLIFVDNFMEQLYILIREKTKDKHEGSHRTATEIVAGMIRGSKHWTLEMENEDPRRMHRLIEFIYLLINNYTTANTFNETARWYLIQNLRCFQWRIPSIWCTINEHAKQLLDHPSKAVRERIAHVLAISFSFDITLFNGRATRHPDINQCIDTICERLRQAIDIYEKTPRINISDQILELCEIESIAANDEGCKHNLTISRNHLGMAYLHVHFLEALIQQLEQVCTSPKWNARRAAIQFVQSMIFWNLFNARPYAQRLHALVLKCLFDEQLEIRIVASTTLSGFYQCDYIQVTPEDL
;
A
#
# COMPACT_ATOMS: atom_id res chain seq x y z
N MET A 1 15.12 -17.75 28.78
CA MET A 1 14.10 -16.71 28.53
C MET A 1 12.76 -17.05 29.20
N THR A 2 12.36 -18.32 29.19
CA THR A 2 11.11 -18.81 29.79
C THR A 2 11.12 -18.85 31.32
N ILE A 3 12.27 -19.18 31.92
CA ILE A 3 12.49 -19.05 33.38
C ILE A 3 12.33 -17.58 33.85
N SER A 4 12.70 -16.61 33.02
CA SER A 4 12.61 -15.18 33.35
C SER A 4 11.16 -14.66 33.42
N LEU A 5 10.26 -15.18 32.58
CA LEU A 5 8.85 -14.78 32.55
C LEU A 5 8.06 -15.34 33.75
N LEU A 6 8.31 -16.60 34.11
CA LEU A 6 7.70 -17.23 35.29
C LEU A 6 8.19 -16.56 36.58
N TYR A 7 9.49 -16.23 36.67
CA TYR A 7 10.06 -15.50 37.79
C TYR A 7 9.44 -14.10 37.96
N LEU A 8 9.16 -13.40 36.86
CA LEU A 8 8.55 -12.07 36.86
C LEU A 8 7.08 -12.08 37.36
N LEU A 9 6.29 -13.07 36.95
CA LEU A 9 4.89 -13.19 37.39
C LEU A 9 4.79 -13.58 38.86
N LEU A 10 5.73 -14.42 39.34
CA LEU A 10 5.86 -14.78 40.74
C LEU A 10 6.34 -13.61 41.60
N GLN A 11 7.25 -12.76 41.10
CA GLN A 11 7.73 -11.56 41.81
C GLN A 11 6.65 -10.48 42.00
N ASN A 12 5.68 -10.39 41.07
CA ASN A 12 4.63 -9.36 41.11
C ASN A 12 3.33 -9.84 41.79
N CYS A 13 3.35 -10.97 42.50
CA CYS A 13 2.22 -11.53 43.25
C CYS A 13 0.89 -11.58 42.48
N VAL A 14 0.94 -11.80 41.17
CA VAL A 14 -0.28 -11.87 40.34
C VAL A 14 -0.99 -13.19 40.63
N PRO A 15 -2.26 -13.19 41.07
CA PRO A 15 -3.01 -14.43 41.27
C PRO A 15 -3.25 -15.07 39.91
N ILE A 16 -2.47 -16.11 39.58
CA ILE A 16 -2.65 -16.89 38.35
C ILE A 16 -3.81 -17.87 38.62
N PRO A 17 -4.95 -17.76 37.92
CA PRO A 17 -6.05 -18.70 38.09
C PRO A 17 -5.57 -20.13 37.84
N SER A 18 -6.04 -21.10 38.63
CA SER A 18 -5.54 -22.48 38.59
C SER A 18 -5.68 -23.14 37.21
N SER A 19 -6.69 -22.73 36.44
CA SER A 19 -6.93 -23.14 35.06
C SER A 19 -5.86 -22.63 34.08
N CYS A 20 -5.15 -21.56 34.41
CA CYS A 20 -4.13 -20.93 33.59
C CYS A 20 -2.76 -21.59 33.74
N ILE A 21 -2.48 -22.25 34.87
CA ILE A 21 -1.14 -22.75 35.21
C ILE A 21 -0.65 -23.79 34.21
N ARG A 22 -1.53 -24.71 33.76
CA ARG A 22 -1.16 -25.75 32.78
C ARG A 22 -0.87 -25.14 31.41
N THR A 23 -1.76 -24.29 30.92
CA THR A 23 -1.57 -23.58 29.65
C THR A 23 -0.34 -22.65 29.71
N PHE A 24 -0.08 -22.02 30.86
CA PHE A 24 1.08 -21.16 31.11
C PHE A 24 2.40 -21.94 31.15
N MET A 25 2.41 -23.15 31.72
CA MET A 25 3.57 -24.05 31.66
C MET A 25 3.85 -24.53 30.24
N ASP A 26 2.81 -24.91 29.49
CA ASP A 26 2.92 -25.24 28.06
C ASP A 26 3.40 -24.02 27.23
N PHE A 27 3.03 -22.80 27.68
CA PHE A 27 3.49 -21.53 27.10
C PHE A 27 4.97 -21.21 27.36
N LEU A 28 5.62 -21.86 28.32
CA LEU A 28 7.03 -21.62 28.65
C LEU A 28 7.99 -22.58 27.95
N VAL A 29 7.49 -23.47 27.10
CA VAL A 29 8.31 -24.48 26.42
C VAL A 29 8.51 -24.16 24.93
N HIS A 30 7.68 -23.29 24.33
CA HIS A 30 7.69 -23.05 22.88
C HIS A 30 7.96 -21.59 22.47
N GLU A 31 8.95 -21.38 21.60
CA GLU A 31 9.31 -20.08 20.98
C GLU A 31 8.39 -19.73 19.79
N ASN A 32 7.09 -19.49 20.01
CA ASN A 32 6.20 -19.22 18.87
C ASN A 32 5.27 -18.02 19.07
N ILE A 33 5.03 -17.24 18.01
CA ILE A 33 4.19 -16.02 18.05
C ILE A 33 2.73 -16.36 18.42
N GLU A 34 2.26 -17.54 18.05
CA GLU A 34 0.90 -18.02 18.35
C GLU A 34 0.63 -18.17 19.86
N LEU A 35 1.67 -18.42 20.64
CA LEU A 35 1.64 -18.58 22.08
C LEU A 35 1.46 -17.23 22.78
N ARG A 36 2.22 -16.22 22.35
CA ARG A 36 2.08 -14.84 22.84
C ARG A 36 0.71 -14.26 22.45
N LYS A 37 0.26 -14.51 21.23
CA LYS A 37 -1.12 -14.21 20.78
C LYS A 37 -2.17 -14.89 21.66
N GLY A 38 -1.97 -16.16 22.03
CA GLY A 38 -2.86 -16.90 22.93
C GLY A 38 -2.98 -16.27 24.32
N LEU A 39 -1.89 -15.75 24.87
CA LEU A 39 -1.87 -15.07 26.17
C LEU A 39 -2.73 -13.80 26.14
N PHE A 40 -2.52 -12.92 25.16
CA PHE A 40 -3.31 -11.70 25.03
C PHE A 40 -4.75 -11.96 24.56
N ARG A 41 -5.01 -13.05 23.82
CA ARG A 41 -6.37 -13.46 23.44
C ARG A 41 -7.19 -13.92 24.65
N ASN A 42 -6.62 -14.76 25.51
CA ASN A 42 -7.37 -15.41 26.59
C ASN A 42 -7.40 -14.57 27.89
N PHE A 43 -6.36 -13.79 28.14
CA PHE A 43 -6.20 -13.03 29.39
C PHE A 43 -6.23 -11.50 29.20
N GLY A 44 -6.39 -11.05 27.96
CA GLY A 44 -6.62 -9.64 27.64
C GLY A 44 -5.53 -8.71 28.15
N LEU A 45 -5.95 -7.72 28.93
CA LEU A 45 -5.12 -6.60 29.39
C LEU A 45 -4.36 -6.87 30.69
N ILE A 46 -4.62 -7.98 31.39
CA ILE A 46 -4.10 -8.25 32.74
C ILE A 46 -2.57 -8.17 32.80
N PHE A 47 -1.89 -8.62 31.75
CA PHE A 47 -0.42 -8.68 31.72
C PHE A 47 0.24 -7.50 30.99
N VAL A 48 -0.53 -6.59 30.39
CA VAL A 48 0.02 -5.53 29.51
C VAL A 48 1.00 -4.65 30.26
N ASP A 49 0.66 -4.21 31.48
CA ASP A 49 1.51 -3.32 32.28
C ASP A 49 2.85 -3.98 32.64
N ASN A 50 2.84 -5.27 32.99
CA ASN A 50 4.07 -6.04 33.27
C ASN A 50 4.92 -6.26 32.02
N PHE A 51 4.30 -6.48 30.86
CA PHE A 51 5.02 -6.62 29.58
C PHE A 51 5.63 -5.30 29.13
N MET A 52 5.00 -4.14 29.39
CA MET A 52 5.52 -2.84 28.99
C MET A 52 6.86 -2.51 29.68
N GLU A 53 7.00 -2.77 30.99
CA GLU A 53 8.28 -2.56 31.70
C GLU A 53 9.41 -3.42 31.11
N GLN A 54 9.11 -4.68 30.82
CA GLN A 54 10.08 -5.59 30.20
C GLN A 54 10.41 -5.20 28.77
N LEU A 55 9.44 -4.72 27.98
CA LEU A 55 9.69 -4.19 26.65
C LEU A 55 10.69 -3.03 26.71
N TYR A 56 10.55 -2.10 27.67
CA TYR A 56 11.52 -1.02 27.85
C TYR A 56 12.93 -1.53 28.18
N ILE A 57 13.07 -2.57 29.01
CA ILE A 57 14.36 -3.19 29.33
C ILE A 57 14.96 -3.88 28.10
N LEU A 58 14.18 -4.72 27.43
CA LEU A 58 14.61 -5.50 26.26
C LEU A 58 15.04 -4.61 25.09
N ILE A 59 14.35 -3.49 24.86
CA ILE A 59 14.68 -2.53 23.80
C ILE A 59 15.96 -1.76 24.14
N ARG A 60 16.19 -1.46 25.43
CA ARG A 60 17.39 -0.74 25.89
C ARG A 60 18.63 -1.62 25.98
N GLU A 61 18.51 -2.93 25.79
CA GLU A 61 19.63 -3.86 25.75
C GLU A 61 20.55 -3.54 24.56
N LYS A 62 21.82 -3.21 24.86
CA LYS A 62 22.85 -2.82 23.87
C LYS A 62 24.02 -3.80 23.80
N THR A 63 24.02 -4.85 24.62
CA THR A 63 25.14 -5.81 24.68
C THR A 63 25.23 -6.61 23.38
N LYS A 64 26.41 -6.62 22.73
CA LYS A 64 26.62 -7.19 21.38
C LYS A 64 26.15 -8.64 21.23
N ASP A 65 26.22 -9.45 22.28
CA ASP A 65 25.82 -10.87 22.22
C ASP A 65 24.35 -11.13 22.62
N LYS A 66 23.66 -10.14 23.21
CA LYS A 66 22.29 -10.30 23.75
C LYS A 66 21.24 -9.41 23.09
N HIS A 67 21.65 -8.33 22.43
CA HIS A 67 20.73 -7.33 21.87
C HIS A 67 19.83 -7.91 20.78
N GLU A 68 20.36 -8.73 19.85
CA GLU A 68 19.57 -9.32 18.77
C GLU A 68 18.44 -10.21 19.32
N GLY A 69 18.76 -11.12 20.25
CA GLY A 69 17.77 -11.97 20.90
C GLY A 69 16.76 -11.18 21.73
N SER A 70 17.21 -10.12 22.40
CA SER A 70 16.34 -9.26 23.22
C SER A 70 15.38 -8.42 22.36
N HIS A 71 15.85 -7.87 21.24
CA HIS A 71 15.03 -7.13 20.29
C HIS A 71 14.06 -8.04 19.52
N ARG A 72 14.49 -9.25 19.16
CA ARG A 72 13.60 -10.28 18.58
C ARG A 72 12.47 -10.63 19.56
N THR A 73 12.82 -10.86 20.82
CA THR A 73 11.87 -11.15 21.89
C THR A 73 10.89 -10.00 22.10
N ALA A 74 11.37 -8.75 22.17
CA ALA A 74 10.53 -7.58 22.28
C ALA A 74 9.55 -7.47 21.11
N THR A 75 10.03 -7.72 19.89
CA THR A 75 9.21 -7.72 18.67
C THR A 75 8.14 -8.80 18.69
N GLU A 76 8.49 -10.02 19.14
CA GLU A 76 7.53 -11.12 19.29
C GLU A 76 6.46 -10.83 20.35
N ILE A 77 6.82 -10.20 21.47
CA ILE A 77 5.88 -9.75 22.52
C ILE A 77 4.89 -8.76 21.92
N VAL A 78 5.41 -7.70 21.27
CA VAL A 78 4.58 -6.69 20.63
C VAL A 78 3.68 -7.34 19.56
N ALA A 79 4.21 -8.21 18.70
CA ALA A 79 3.42 -8.90 17.69
C ALA A 79 2.32 -9.79 18.30
N GLY A 80 2.59 -10.47 19.41
CA GLY A 80 1.62 -11.25 20.17
C GLY A 80 0.51 -10.38 20.78
N MET A 81 0.87 -9.25 21.39
CA MET A 81 -0.08 -8.25 21.90
C MET A 81 -1.02 -7.77 20.80
N ILE A 82 -0.42 -7.36 19.69
CA ILE A 82 -1.13 -6.86 18.51
C ILE A 82 -2.12 -7.90 18.00
N ARG A 83 -1.67 -9.15 17.77
CA ARG A 83 -2.53 -10.20 17.22
C ARG A 83 -3.60 -10.71 18.20
N GLY A 84 -3.30 -10.74 19.51
CA GLY A 84 -4.25 -11.18 20.53
C GLY A 84 -5.41 -10.19 20.73
N SER A 85 -5.13 -8.89 20.59
CA SER A 85 -6.11 -7.81 20.77
C SER A 85 -7.26 -7.76 19.76
N LYS A 86 -7.19 -8.56 18.69
CA LYS A 86 -8.30 -8.80 17.76
C LYS A 86 -9.52 -9.44 18.44
N HIS A 87 -9.32 -10.14 19.55
CA HIS A 87 -10.36 -10.91 20.25
C HIS A 87 -10.85 -10.24 21.54
N TRP A 88 -10.40 -9.03 21.84
CA TRP A 88 -10.86 -8.31 23.03
C TRP A 88 -12.33 -7.92 22.86
N THR A 89 -13.12 -8.06 23.92
CA THR A 89 -14.53 -7.66 23.92
C THR A 89 -14.63 -6.14 24.09
N LEU A 90 -15.78 -5.56 23.71
CA LEU A 90 -16.04 -4.13 23.85
C LEU A 90 -15.89 -3.65 25.32
N GLU A 91 -16.21 -4.51 26.30
CA GLU A 91 -16.02 -4.24 27.73
C GLU A 91 -14.53 -4.18 28.09
N MET A 92 -13.72 -5.13 27.62
CA MET A 92 -12.25 -5.10 27.80
C MET A 92 -11.60 -3.91 27.08
N GLU A 93 -12.21 -3.43 26.00
CA GLU A 93 -11.78 -2.24 25.25
C GLU A 93 -12.18 -0.93 25.92
N ASN A 94 -13.34 -0.90 26.58
CA ASN A 94 -13.86 0.27 27.30
C ASN A 94 -13.27 0.41 28.71
N GLU A 95 -12.72 -0.65 29.29
CA GLU A 95 -12.12 -0.61 30.63
C GLU A 95 -10.83 0.23 30.70
N ASP A 96 -10.10 0.46 29.60
CA ASP A 96 -9.13 1.57 29.58
C ASP A 96 -8.64 2.02 28.18
N PRO A 97 -9.12 3.18 27.67
CA PRO A 97 -8.51 3.88 26.53
C PRO A 97 -7.00 4.12 26.73
N ARG A 98 -6.53 4.16 27.99
CA ARG A 98 -5.13 4.36 28.38
C ARG A 98 -4.27 3.08 28.32
N ARG A 99 -4.70 1.95 27.76
CA ARG A 99 -3.80 0.80 27.54
C ARG A 99 -3.39 0.62 26.08
N MET A 100 -4.33 0.79 25.16
CA MET A 100 -4.00 0.94 23.73
C MET A 100 -3.24 2.25 23.48
N HIS A 101 -3.51 3.35 24.21
CA HIS A 101 -2.74 4.59 24.03
C HIS A 101 -1.24 4.42 24.27
N ARG A 102 -0.78 3.53 25.15
CA ARG A 102 0.67 3.34 25.41
C ARG A 102 1.35 2.61 24.27
N LEU A 103 0.66 1.63 23.67
CA LEU A 103 1.14 0.96 22.46
C LEU A 103 1.14 1.91 21.27
N ILE A 104 0.08 2.72 21.15
CA ILE A 104 -0.05 3.80 20.17
C ILE A 104 1.04 4.87 20.36
N GLU A 105 1.29 5.31 21.59
CA GLU A 105 2.31 6.29 21.97
C GLU A 105 3.70 5.72 21.72
N PHE A 106 3.93 4.46 22.06
CA PHE A 106 5.18 3.76 21.74
C PHE A 106 5.42 3.72 20.23
N ILE A 107 4.38 3.43 19.45
CA ILE A 107 4.46 3.43 17.97
C ILE A 107 4.64 4.85 17.44
N TYR A 108 3.98 5.84 18.02
CA TYR A 108 4.15 7.25 17.71
C TYR A 108 5.58 7.74 18.03
N LEU A 109 6.17 7.29 19.14
CA LEU A 109 7.56 7.55 19.51
C LEU A 109 8.52 6.82 18.59
N LEU A 110 8.19 5.62 18.10
CA LEU A 110 8.98 4.92 17.08
C LEU A 110 8.96 5.65 15.73
N ILE A 111 7.80 6.20 15.34
CA ILE A 111 7.62 7.02 14.13
C ILE A 111 8.44 8.31 14.27
N ASN A 112 8.38 8.98 15.41
CA ASN A 112 8.99 10.29 15.63
C ASN A 112 10.43 10.26 16.17
N ASN A 113 11.01 9.09 16.46
CA ASN A 113 12.44 9.00 16.82
C ASN A 113 13.31 8.97 15.55
N TYR A 114 13.63 10.15 15.04
CA TYR A 114 14.47 10.40 13.86
C TYR A 114 15.97 10.10 14.05
N THR A 115 16.36 9.45 15.15
CA THR A 115 17.75 9.43 15.65
C THR A 115 18.67 8.36 15.06
N THR A 116 18.32 7.71 13.95
CA THR A 116 19.32 6.88 13.24
C THR A 116 19.34 7.18 11.75
N ALA A 117 20.41 7.84 11.31
CA ALA A 117 20.75 8.18 9.93
C ALA A 117 21.00 6.97 8.99
N ASN A 118 20.56 5.75 9.37
CA ASN A 118 20.72 4.55 8.55
C ASN A 118 19.38 4.19 7.90
N THR A 119 19.38 4.16 6.57
CA THR A 119 18.26 3.78 5.70
C THR A 119 17.70 2.40 6.02
N PHE A 120 18.51 1.45 6.52
CA PHE A 120 18.04 0.15 6.99
C PHE A 120 17.07 0.27 8.18
N ASN A 121 17.42 1.09 9.17
CA ASN A 121 16.60 1.29 10.36
C ASN A 121 15.31 2.04 10.02
N GLU A 122 15.36 3.01 9.11
CA GLU A 122 14.17 3.69 8.59
C GLU A 122 13.24 2.72 7.86
N THR A 123 13.79 1.86 6.99
CA THR A 123 13.01 0.82 6.29
C THR A 123 12.34 -0.12 7.28
N ALA A 124 13.04 -0.54 8.33
CA ALA A 124 12.50 -1.40 9.38
C ALA A 124 11.36 -0.72 10.17
N ARG A 125 11.47 0.59 10.47
CA ARG A 125 10.40 1.36 11.11
C ARG A 125 9.14 1.40 10.24
N TRP A 126 9.27 1.72 8.96
CA TRP A 126 8.14 1.72 8.03
C TRP A 126 7.50 0.32 7.90
N TYR A 127 8.32 -0.73 7.95
CA TYR A 127 7.81 -2.10 7.99
C TYR A 127 7.02 -2.40 9.28
N LEU A 128 7.46 -1.91 10.44
CA LEU A 128 6.70 -2.03 11.68
C LEU A 128 5.37 -1.25 11.62
N ILE A 129 5.38 -0.03 11.07
CA ILE A 129 4.18 0.79 10.85
C ILE A 129 3.18 0.04 9.95
N GLN A 130 3.66 -0.62 8.89
CA GLN A 130 2.82 -1.44 8.00
C GLN A 130 1.98 -2.48 8.76
N ASN A 131 2.50 -3.02 9.87
CA ASN A 131 1.82 -4.03 10.68
C ASN A 131 0.68 -3.46 11.55
N LEU A 132 0.57 -2.12 11.67
CA LEU A 132 -0.56 -1.44 12.31
C LEU A 132 -1.89 -1.66 11.59
N ARG A 133 -1.86 -2.17 10.35
CA ARG A 133 -3.07 -2.47 9.57
C ARG A 133 -4.09 -3.29 10.35
N CYS A 134 -3.63 -4.14 11.28
CA CYS A 134 -4.49 -4.95 12.14
C CYS A 134 -5.44 -4.13 13.02
N PHE A 135 -5.09 -2.87 13.29
CA PHE A 135 -5.87 -1.92 14.09
C PHE A 135 -6.46 -0.78 13.29
N GLN A 136 -6.37 -0.82 11.96
CA GLN A 136 -6.60 0.37 11.16
C GLN A 136 -7.96 1.01 11.44
N TRP A 137 -9.01 0.22 11.56
CA TRP A 137 -10.36 0.69 11.91
C TRP A 137 -10.47 1.35 13.29
N ARG A 138 -9.59 1.04 14.26
CA ARG A 138 -9.59 1.58 15.63
C ARG A 138 -8.82 2.89 15.79
N ILE A 139 -7.84 3.17 14.93
CA ILE A 139 -6.89 4.28 15.11
C ILE A 139 -6.84 5.26 13.91
N PRO A 140 -7.99 5.82 13.46
CA PRO A 140 -8.02 6.69 12.28
C PRO A 140 -7.11 7.93 12.42
N SER A 141 -7.07 8.57 13.59
CA SER A 141 -6.26 9.78 13.82
C SER A 141 -4.76 9.55 13.64
N ILE A 142 -4.26 8.39 14.08
CA ILE A 142 -2.84 8.03 13.91
C ILE A 142 -2.55 7.78 12.42
N TRP A 143 -3.46 7.10 11.72
CA TRP A 143 -3.31 6.87 10.29
C TRP A 143 -3.30 8.18 9.49
N CYS A 144 -4.06 9.20 9.88
CA CYS A 144 -3.94 10.54 9.31
C CYS A 144 -2.54 11.13 9.52
N THR A 145 -2.00 11.06 10.74
CA THR A 145 -0.63 11.55 11.00
C THR A 145 0.44 10.77 10.24
N ILE A 146 0.33 9.44 10.18
CA ILE A 146 1.23 8.59 9.39
C ILE A 146 1.15 8.96 7.91
N ASN A 147 -0.05 9.20 7.38
CA ASN A 147 -0.28 9.54 5.99
C ASN A 147 0.36 10.88 5.62
N GLU A 148 0.18 11.91 6.46
CA GLU A 148 0.83 13.21 6.26
C GLU A 148 2.37 13.11 6.33
N HIS A 149 2.90 12.33 7.25
CA HIS A 149 4.35 12.11 7.32
C HIS A 149 4.87 11.32 6.12
N ALA A 150 4.15 10.29 5.68
CA ALA A 150 4.49 9.51 4.49
C ALA A 150 4.51 10.37 3.22
N LYS A 151 3.54 11.28 3.05
CA LYS A 151 3.51 12.25 1.94
C LYS A 151 4.75 13.15 1.90
N GLN A 152 5.26 13.55 3.06
CA GLN A 152 6.46 14.39 3.15
C GLN A 152 7.74 13.69 2.67
N LEU A 153 7.77 12.35 2.68
CA LEU A 153 8.96 11.54 2.39
C LEU A 153 8.87 10.76 1.07
N LEU A 154 7.98 11.16 0.16
CA LEU A 154 7.83 10.52 -1.15
C LEU A 154 9.10 10.61 -2.02
N ASP A 155 9.88 11.67 -1.85
CA ASP A 155 11.14 11.98 -2.55
C ASP A 155 12.40 11.43 -1.84
N HIS A 156 12.22 10.58 -0.83
CA HIS A 156 13.34 10.01 -0.06
C HIS A 156 14.38 9.32 -0.96
N PRO A 157 15.70 9.51 -0.76
CA PRO A 157 16.73 9.01 -1.69
C PRO A 157 16.80 7.47 -1.79
N SER A 158 16.53 6.76 -0.69
CA SER A 158 16.56 5.29 -0.67
C SER A 158 15.29 4.68 -1.29
N LYS A 159 15.48 3.86 -2.34
CA LYS A 159 14.41 3.07 -2.97
C LYS A 159 13.68 2.18 -1.96
N ALA A 160 14.41 1.50 -1.07
CA ALA A 160 13.83 0.58 -0.09
C ALA A 160 12.87 1.29 0.88
N VAL A 161 13.20 2.53 1.27
CA VAL A 161 12.34 3.36 2.12
C VAL A 161 11.10 3.80 1.35
N ARG A 162 11.25 4.29 0.11
CA ARG A 162 10.12 4.69 -0.75
C ARG A 162 9.12 3.55 -0.98
N GLU A 163 9.60 2.33 -1.21
CA GLU A 163 8.74 1.14 -1.35
C GLU A 163 7.92 0.86 -0.09
N ARG A 164 8.54 0.99 1.10
CA ARG A 164 7.80 0.80 2.37
C ARG A 164 6.79 1.91 2.62
N ILE A 165 7.13 3.16 2.31
CA ILE A 165 6.21 4.30 2.38
C ILE A 165 5.01 4.06 1.46
N ALA A 166 5.23 3.64 0.21
CA ALA A 166 4.18 3.32 -0.75
C ALA A 166 3.23 2.24 -0.22
N HIS A 167 3.76 1.17 0.38
CA HIS A 167 2.93 0.14 1.02
C HIS A 167 2.09 0.68 2.18
N VAL A 168 2.65 1.55 3.02
CA VAL A 168 1.92 2.16 4.13
C VAL A 168 0.81 3.10 3.64
N LEU A 169 1.07 3.88 2.60
CA LEU A 169 0.05 4.71 1.94
C LEU A 169 -1.08 3.84 1.36
N ALA A 170 -0.75 2.80 0.59
CA ALA A 170 -1.76 1.89 0.03
C ALA A 170 -2.65 1.25 1.11
N ILE A 171 -2.05 0.86 2.24
CA ILE A 171 -2.82 0.35 3.39
C ILE A 171 -3.71 1.45 3.97
N SER A 172 -3.22 2.68 4.14
CA SER A 172 -3.93 3.79 4.80
C SER A 172 -5.34 4.03 4.24
N PHE A 173 -5.53 3.81 2.93
CA PHE A 173 -6.78 4.05 2.22
C PHE A 173 -7.72 2.82 2.17
N SER A 174 -7.33 1.67 2.73
CA SER A 174 -8.16 0.45 2.72
C SER A 174 -9.52 0.60 3.44
N PHE A 175 -9.68 1.65 4.25
CA PHE A 175 -10.93 1.99 4.94
C PHE A 175 -11.58 3.27 4.43
N ASP A 176 -11.04 3.89 3.37
CA ASP A 176 -11.70 5.00 2.70
C ASP A 176 -12.79 4.47 1.75
N ILE A 177 -13.88 4.01 2.35
CA ILE A 177 -14.99 3.34 1.66
C ILE A 177 -16.23 4.22 1.76
N THR A 178 -16.85 4.51 0.63
CA THR A 178 -18.16 5.16 0.54
C THR A 178 -19.26 4.10 0.47
N LEU A 179 -20.03 3.96 1.55
CA LEU A 179 -21.22 3.11 1.58
C LEU A 179 -22.46 3.90 1.15
N PHE A 180 -23.47 3.23 0.60
CA PHE A 180 -24.75 3.86 0.25
C PHE A 180 -25.39 4.50 1.48
N ASN A 181 -25.69 5.79 1.42
CA ASN A 181 -26.12 6.63 2.56
C ASN A 181 -25.15 6.64 3.77
N GLY A 182 -23.90 6.26 3.56
CA GLY A 182 -22.85 6.26 4.58
C GLY A 182 -22.31 7.66 4.85
N ARG A 183 -21.79 7.87 6.06
CA ARG A 183 -20.99 9.06 6.38
C ARG A 183 -19.56 8.87 5.90
N ALA A 184 -18.89 9.97 5.57
CA ALA A 184 -17.45 9.96 5.29
C ALA A 184 -16.68 9.34 6.46
N THR A 185 -15.64 8.57 6.13
CA THR A 185 -14.82 7.91 7.14
C THR A 185 -13.91 8.92 7.84
N ARG A 186 -13.38 8.56 9.02
CA ARG A 186 -12.38 9.39 9.72
C ARG A 186 -10.95 9.08 9.27
N HIS A 187 -10.80 8.19 8.30
CA HIS A 187 -9.53 7.75 7.74
C HIS A 187 -9.02 8.76 6.70
N PRO A 188 -7.74 8.64 6.29
CA PRO A 188 -7.19 9.50 5.24
C PRO A 188 -8.01 9.40 3.95
N ASP A 189 -8.34 10.54 3.35
CA ASP A 189 -9.00 10.64 2.05
C ASP A 189 -8.01 10.33 0.93
N ILE A 190 -8.34 9.33 0.10
CA ILE A 190 -7.50 8.91 -1.02
C ILE A 190 -7.38 10.02 -2.07
N ASN A 191 -8.44 10.79 -2.32
CA ASN A 191 -8.45 11.83 -3.35
C ASN A 191 -7.48 12.95 -2.99
N GLN A 192 -7.49 13.39 -1.73
CA GLN A 192 -6.54 14.38 -1.24
C GLN A 192 -5.08 13.93 -1.40
N CYS A 193 -4.81 12.63 -1.18
CA CYS A 193 -3.46 12.08 -1.37
C CYS A 193 -3.06 12.02 -2.85
N ILE A 194 -3.98 11.57 -3.71
CA ILE A 194 -3.79 11.55 -5.16
C ILE A 194 -3.49 12.95 -5.67
N ASP A 195 -4.26 13.96 -5.26
CA ASP A 195 -4.04 15.36 -5.66
C ASP A 195 -2.64 15.83 -5.27
N THR A 196 -2.19 15.51 -4.05
CA THR A 196 -0.84 15.83 -3.58
C THR A 196 0.25 15.16 -4.42
N ILE A 197 0.05 13.90 -4.82
CA ILE A 197 1.00 13.15 -5.64
C ILE A 197 1.03 13.72 -7.06
N CYS A 198 -0.12 13.96 -7.68
CA CYS A 198 -0.24 14.56 -9.01
C CYS A 198 0.41 15.96 -9.04
N GLU A 199 0.18 16.80 -8.04
CA GLU A 199 0.82 18.10 -7.90
C GLU A 199 2.35 17.98 -7.91
N ARG A 200 2.91 17.04 -7.12
CA ARG A 200 4.37 16.80 -7.07
C ARG A 200 4.92 16.24 -8.37
N LEU A 201 4.19 15.33 -9.03
CA LEU A 201 4.58 14.77 -10.32
C LEU A 201 4.60 15.88 -11.39
N ARG A 202 3.58 16.74 -11.44
CA ARG A 202 3.55 17.91 -12.33
C ARG A 202 4.73 18.84 -12.10
N GLN A 203 5.04 19.16 -10.84
CA GLN A 203 6.21 19.98 -10.51
C GLN A 203 7.51 19.32 -10.98
N ALA A 204 7.64 18.00 -10.83
CA ALA A 204 8.80 17.28 -11.34
C ALA A 204 8.87 17.34 -12.88
N ILE A 205 7.75 17.14 -13.59
CA ILE A 205 7.67 17.25 -15.06
C ILE A 205 8.08 18.64 -15.53
N ASP A 206 7.57 19.70 -14.91
CA ASP A 206 7.85 21.09 -15.28
C ASP A 206 9.36 21.40 -15.19
N ILE A 207 10.05 20.85 -14.17
CA ILE A 207 11.50 20.97 -14.03
C ILE A 207 12.24 20.29 -15.19
N TYR A 208 11.72 19.17 -15.69
CA TYR A 208 12.33 18.39 -16.77
C TYR A 208 12.05 18.93 -18.17
N GLU A 209 10.82 19.37 -18.48
CA GLU A 209 10.44 19.67 -19.88
C GLU A 209 10.52 21.16 -20.30
N LYS A 210 10.56 22.16 -19.39
CA LYS A 210 10.54 23.61 -19.77
C LYS A 210 9.48 23.97 -20.86
N THR A 211 8.38 23.23 -20.97
CA THR A 211 7.32 23.44 -21.98
C THR A 211 5.99 23.80 -21.31
N PRO A 212 5.11 24.57 -21.99
CA PRO A 212 3.87 25.03 -21.40
C PRO A 212 2.81 23.92 -21.35
N ARG A 213 2.07 23.96 -20.24
CA ARG A 213 0.93 23.13 -19.82
C ARG A 213 0.05 22.59 -20.94
N ILE A 214 -0.33 21.31 -20.80
CA ILE A 214 -1.63 20.81 -21.25
C ILE A 214 -2.49 20.66 -20.01
N ASN A 215 -3.63 21.34 -20.00
CA ASN A 215 -4.61 21.32 -18.92
C ASN A 215 -5.32 19.96 -18.96
N ILE A 216 -4.91 19.01 -18.13
CA ILE A 216 -5.41 17.64 -18.19
C ILE A 216 -5.87 17.24 -16.79
N SER A 217 -7.17 17.04 -16.66
CA SER A 217 -7.87 16.63 -15.45
C SER A 217 -7.57 15.19 -15.00
N ASP A 218 -6.62 14.48 -15.60
CA ASP A 218 -6.71 13.02 -15.71
C ASP A 218 -5.37 12.26 -15.57
N GLN A 219 -5.32 11.38 -14.57
CA GLN A 219 -4.14 10.64 -14.09
C GLN A 219 -3.49 9.72 -15.14
N ILE A 220 -4.26 9.22 -16.11
CA ILE A 220 -3.78 8.23 -17.08
C ILE A 220 -2.94 8.88 -18.19
N LEU A 221 -3.29 10.11 -18.59
CA LEU A 221 -2.52 10.88 -19.57
C LEU A 221 -1.21 11.39 -18.96
N GLU A 222 -1.21 11.81 -17.69
CA GLU A 222 0.03 12.14 -16.97
C GLU A 222 1.02 10.96 -16.97
N LEU A 223 0.56 9.74 -16.66
CA LEU A 223 1.45 8.57 -16.65
C LEU A 223 2.00 8.20 -18.05
N CYS A 224 1.19 8.34 -19.10
CA CYS A 224 1.64 8.08 -20.47
C CYS A 224 2.68 9.11 -20.94
N GLU A 225 2.56 10.37 -20.51
CA GLU A 225 3.54 11.41 -20.83
C GLU A 225 4.82 11.30 -20.01
N ILE A 226 4.74 10.94 -18.72
CA ILE A 226 5.93 10.72 -17.88
C ILE A 226 6.80 9.59 -18.46
N GLU A 227 6.22 8.54 -19.04
CA GLU A 227 7.00 7.48 -19.72
C GLU A 227 7.86 8.06 -20.87
N SER A 228 7.39 9.11 -21.54
CA SER A 228 8.15 9.83 -22.57
C SER A 228 9.32 10.64 -21.99
N ILE A 229 9.15 11.22 -20.80
CA ILE A 229 10.15 12.05 -20.13
C ILE A 229 11.25 11.18 -19.50
N ALA A 230 10.87 10.04 -18.95
CA ALA A 230 11.77 9.06 -18.35
C ALA A 230 12.67 8.32 -19.37
N ALA A 231 12.83 8.84 -20.59
CA ALA A 231 13.52 8.21 -21.72
C ALA A 231 14.89 7.61 -21.37
N ASN A 232 15.60 8.16 -20.38
CA ASN A 232 16.95 7.77 -20.01
C ASN A 232 17.06 6.96 -18.70
N ASP A 233 15.96 6.74 -17.98
CA ASP A 233 15.92 5.93 -16.74
C ASP A 233 15.05 4.69 -16.94
N GLU A 234 15.70 3.55 -17.24
CA GLU A 234 15.03 2.27 -17.44
C GLU A 234 14.24 1.82 -16.20
N GLY A 235 14.73 2.12 -15.00
CA GLY A 235 14.05 1.77 -13.75
C GLY A 235 12.75 2.56 -13.58
N CYS A 236 12.77 3.85 -13.91
CA CYS A 236 11.58 4.70 -13.92
C CYS A 236 10.55 4.22 -14.95
N LYS A 237 10.97 3.95 -16.19
CA LYS A 237 10.09 3.41 -17.24
C LYS A 237 9.42 2.10 -16.83
N HIS A 238 10.20 1.19 -16.24
CA HIS A 238 9.69 -0.09 -15.77
C HIS A 238 8.59 0.09 -14.73
N ASN A 239 8.80 0.96 -13.73
CA ASN A 239 7.81 1.24 -12.69
C ASN A 239 6.54 1.92 -13.25
N LEU A 240 6.69 2.84 -14.20
CA LEU A 240 5.55 3.50 -14.86
C LEU A 240 4.72 2.51 -15.68
N THR A 241 5.39 1.62 -16.42
CA THR A 241 4.74 0.55 -17.19
C THR A 241 3.95 -0.38 -16.26
N ILE A 242 4.55 -0.82 -15.15
CA ILE A 242 3.86 -1.65 -14.16
C ILE A 242 2.65 -0.93 -13.57
N SER A 243 2.80 0.35 -13.20
CA SER A 243 1.73 1.14 -12.59
C SER A 243 0.55 1.32 -13.57
N ARG A 244 0.85 1.68 -14.81
CA ARG A 244 -0.13 1.81 -15.90
C ARG A 244 -0.89 0.51 -16.14
N ASN A 245 -0.19 -0.63 -16.18
CA ASN A 245 -0.84 -1.93 -16.36
C ASN A 245 -1.76 -2.29 -15.19
N HIS A 246 -1.35 -2.04 -13.94
CA HIS A 246 -2.21 -2.27 -12.77
C HIS A 246 -3.50 -1.43 -12.81
N LEU A 247 -3.43 -0.19 -13.30
CA LEU A 247 -4.63 0.64 -13.50
C LEU A 247 -5.58 0.02 -14.56
N GLY A 248 -5.03 -0.52 -15.65
CA GLY A 248 -5.82 -1.21 -16.67
C GLY A 248 -6.44 -2.52 -16.17
N MET A 249 -5.82 -3.16 -15.17
CA MET A 249 -6.32 -4.38 -14.52
C MET A 249 -7.45 -4.13 -13.54
N ALA A 250 -7.65 -2.89 -13.09
CA ALA A 250 -8.72 -2.55 -12.17
C ALA A 250 -10.09 -2.75 -12.84
N TYR A 251 -11.10 -3.08 -12.04
CA TYR A 251 -12.48 -3.12 -12.53
C TYR A 251 -12.94 -1.69 -12.88
N LEU A 252 -13.30 -1.48 -14.14
CA LEU A 252 -13.74 -0.19 -14.65
C LEU A 252 -15.25 -0.22 -14.90
N HIS A 253 -15.96 0.66 -14.20
CA HIS A 253 -17.39 0.84 -14.39
C HIS A 253 -17.67 1.49 -15.76
N VAL A 254 -18.77 1.12 -16.41
CA VAL A 254 -19.11 1.56 -17.79
C VAL A 254 -19.10 3.08 -17.95
N HIS A 255 -19.55 3.83 -16.93
CA HIS A 255 -19.57 5.29 -16.97
C HIS A 255 -18.16 5.92 -16.95
N PHE A 256 -17.21 5.25 -16.31
CA PHE A 256 -15.82 5.70 -16.29
C PHE A 256 -15.10 5.37 -17.60
N LEU A 257 -15.45 4.25 -18.25
CA LEU A 257 -14.89 3.85 -19.54
C LEU A 257 -15.14 4.89 -20.64
N GLU A 258 -16.31 5.52 -20.67
CA GLU A 258 -16.62 6.58 -21.65
C GLU A 258 -15.59 7.72 -21.61
N ALA A 259 -15.41 8.31 -20.43
CA ALA A 259 -14.49 9.42 -20.21
C ALA A 259 -13.04 9.00 -20.49
N LEU A 260 -12.67 7.79 -20.05
CA LEU A 260 -11.34 7.23 -20.26
C LEU A 260 -11.01 7.02 -21.74
N ILE A 261 -11.94 6.47 -22.53
CA ILE A 261 -11.72 6.24 -23.96
C ILE A 261 -11.57 7.57 -24.69
N GLN A 262 -12.36 8.59 -24.34
CA GLN A 262 -12.22 9.93 -24.90
C GLN A 262 -10.83 10.52 -24.63
N GLN A 263 -10.27 10.29 -23.44
CA GLN A 263 -8.92 10.72 -23.10
C GLN A 263 -7.86 9.96 -23.90
N LEU A 264 -8.00 8.64 -24.03
CA LEU A 264 -7.08 7.80 -24.80
C LEU A 264 -7.03 8.22 -26.28
N GLU A 265 -8.18 8.56 -26.87
CA GLU A 265 -8.26 9.10 -28.22
C GLU A 265 -7.47 10.42 -28.36
N GLN A 266 -7.53 11.30 -27.36
CA GLN A 266 -6.74 12.52 -27.33
C GLN A 266 -5.24 12.21 -27.21
N VAL A 267 -4.84 11.30 -26.31
CA VAL A 267 -3.43 10.90 -26.13
C VAL A 267 -2.84 10.36 -27.42
N CYS A 268 -3.61 9.54 -28.16
CA CYS A 268 -3.21 8.99 -29.46
C CYS A 268 -3.06 10.04 -30.57
N THR A 269 -3.41 11.31 -30.33
CA THR A 269 -3.12 12.43 -31.23
C THR A 269 -1.94 13.29 -30.79
N SER A 270 -1.34 13.00 -29.62
CA SER A 270 -0.19 13.73 -29.08
C SER A 270 1.01 13.63 -30.02
N PRO A 271 1.82 14.70 -30.18
CA PRO A 271 3.06 14.64 -30.96
C PRO A 271 4.09 13.67 -30.35
N LYS A 272 4.01 13.39 -29.04
CA LYS A 272 4.93 12.49 -28.33
C LYS A 272 4.61 11.03 -28.63
N TRP A 273 5.41 10.38 -29.48
CA TRP A 273 5.18 8.99 -29.89
C TRP A 273 5.22 7.98 -28.72
N ASN A 274 6.04 8.24 -27.69
CA ASN A 274 6.07 7.41 -26.48
C ASN A 274 4.73 7.41 -25.75
N ALA A 275 4.05 8.56 -25.67
CA ALA A 275 2.74 8.68 -25.03
C ALA A 275 1.68 7.92 -25.83
N ARG A 276 1.67 8.04 -27.16
CA ARG A 276 0.79 7.26 -28.05
C ARG A 276 1.01 5.76 -27.89
N ARG A 277 2.27 5.32 -27.83
CA ARG A 277 2.63 3.91 -27.58
C ARG A 277 2.11 3.42 -26.23
N ALA A 278 2.31 4.20 -25.17
CA ALA A 278 1.84 3.87 -23.82
C ALA A 278 0.30 3.80 -23.75
N ALA A 279 -0.41 4.68 -24.46
CA ALA A 279 -1.86 4.65 -24.55
C ALA A 279 -2.38 3.34 -25.18
N ILE A 280 -1.81 2.89 -26.30
CA ILE A 280 -2.25 1.64 -26.94
C ILE A 280 -1.91 0.41 -26.09
N GLN A 281 -0.75 0.38 -25.44
CA GLN A 281 -0.44 -0.68 -24.47
C GLN A 281 -1.41 -0.69 -23.27
N PHE A 282 -1.88 0.49 -22.83
CA PHE A 282 -2.89 0.59 -21.79
C PHE A 282 -4.24 0.07 -22.28
N VAL A 283 -4.66 0.42 -23.50
CA VAL A 283 -5.87 -0.12 -24.16
C VAL A 283 -5.84 -1.65 -24.17
N GLN A 284 -4.71 -2.26 -24.54
CA GLN A 284 -4.55 -3.71 -24.55
C GLN A 284 -4.82 -4.33 -23.18
N SER A 285 -4.21 -3.78 -22.12
CA SER A 285 -4.39 -4.29 -20.75
C SER A 285 -5.81 -4.02 -20.23
N MET A 286 -6.34 -2.82 -20.47
CA MET A 286 -7.68 -2.41 -20.05
C MET A 286 -8.76 -3.34 -20.61
N ILE A 287 -8.72 -3.63 -21.92
CA ILE A 287 -9.72 -4.48 -22.57
C ILE A 287 -9.63 -5.92 -22.08
N PHE A 288 -8.42 -6.47 -21.91
CA PHE A 288 -8.28 -7.86 -21.46
C PHE A 288 -8.92 -8.09 -20.08
N TRP A 289 -8.74 -7.15 -19.16
CA TRP A 289 -9.28 -7.24 -17.80
C TRP A 289 -10.73 -6.77 -17.66
N ASN A 290 -11.21 -5.93 -18.59
CA ASN A 290 -12.56 -5.38 -18.57
C ASN A 290 -13.38 -5.76 -19.80
N LEU A 291 -13.11 -6.92 -20.41
CA LEU A 291 -13.62 -7.33 -21.73
C LEU A 291 -15.12 -7.11 -21.90
N PHE A 292 -15.92 -7.57 -20.93
CA PHE A 292 -17.37 -7.47 -20.97
C PHE A 292 -17.88 -6.03 -20.81
N ASN A 293 -17.26 -5.24 -19.91
CA ASN A 293 -17.63 -3.84 -19.70
C ASN A 293 -17.20 -2.95 -20.87
N ALA A 294 -16.09 -3.31 -21.54
CA ALA A 294 -15.56 -2.59 -22.69
C ALA A 294 -16.24 -2.98 -24.01
N ARG A 295 -17.04 -4.05 -24.04
CA ARG A 295 -17.67 -4.55 -25.28
C ARG A 295 -18.57 -3.54 -26.00
N PRO A 296 -19.35 -2.68 -25.32
CA PRO A 296 -20.10 -1.61 -25.99
C PRO A 296 -19.23 -0.64 -26.80
N TYR A 297 -17.94 -0.56 -26.47
CA TYR A 297 -16.96 0.33 -27.09
C TYR A 297 -16.10 -0.32 -28.17
N ALA A 298 -16.37 -1.58 -28.53
CA ALA A 298 -15.50 -2.39 -29.38
C ALA A 298 -15.16 -1.71 -30.71
N GLN A 299 -16.17 -1.19 -31.43
CA GLN A 299 -15.97 -0.52 -32.72
C GLN A 299 -15.12 0.76 -32.60
N ARG A 300 -15.33 1.54 -31.53
CA ARG A 300 -14.58 2.79 -31.29
C ARG A 300 -13.12 2.50 -30.98
N LEU A 301 -12.85 1.51 -30.13
CA LEU A 301 -11.49 1.09 -29.76
C LEU A 301 -10.77 0.39 -30.92
N HIS A 302 -11.50 -0.37 -31.74
CA HIS A 302 -10.95 -0.95 -32.98
C HIS A 302 -10.52 0.13 -33.96
N ALA A 303 -11.37 1.13 -34.23
CA ALA A 303 -11.01 2.27 -35.08
C ALA A 303 -9.78 3.03 -34.55
N LEU A 304 -9.68 3.22 -33.23
CA LEU A 304 -8.51 3.84 -32.60
C LEU A 304 -7.22 3.03 -32.85
N VAL A 305 -7.25 1.72 -32.64
CA VAL A 305 -6.10 0.84 -32.85
C VAL A 305 -5.72 0.78 -34.34
N LEU A 306 -6.70 0.71 -35.25
CA LEU A 306 -6.46 0.77 -36.68
C LEU A 306 -5.79 2.08 -37.10
N LYS A 307 -6.23 3.23 -36.55
CA LYS A 307 -5.57 4.52 -36.79
C LYS A 307 -4.09 4.46 -36.37
N CYS A 308 -3.79 3.86 -35.23
CA CYS A 308 -2.41 3.69 -34.75
C CYS A 308 -1.59 2.65 -35.53
N LEU A 309 -2.23 1.72 -36.26
CA LEU A 309 -1.54 0.78 -37.14
C LEU A 309 -0.87 1.48 -38.33
N PHE A 310 -1.41 2.64 -38.73
CA PHE A 310 -0.86 3.50 -39.78
C PHE A 310 -0.10 4.72 -39.22
N ASP A 311 0.30 4.70 -37.95
CA ASP A 311 1.10 5.77 -37.34
C ASP A 311 2.47 5.92 -38.04
N GLU A 312 3.04 7.13 -38.06
CA GLU A 312 4.35 7.41 -38.64
C GLU A 312 5.48 6.64 -37.93
N GLN A 313 5.35 6.42 -36.61
CA GLN A 313 6.37 5.75 -35.79
C GLN A 313 6.21 4.22 -35.82
N LEU A 314 7.31 3.49 -36.09
CA LEU A 314 7.32 2.03 -36.19
C LEU A 314 6.87 1.32 -34.89
N GLU A 315 7.34 1.80 -33.75
CA GLU A 315 7.09 1.19 -32.44
C GLU A 315 5.61 1.23 -32.07
N ILE A 316 4.89 2.26 -32.50
CA ILE A 316 3.43 2.35 -32.31
C ILE A 316 2.74 1.32 -33.21
N ARG A 317 3.15 1.21 -34.48
CA ARG A 317 2.57 0.22 -35.41
C ARG A 317 2.73 -1.22 -34.90
N ILE A 318 3.88 -1.56 -34.31
CA ILE A 318 4.13 -2.87 -33.71
C ILE A 318 3.19 -3.12 -32.52
N VAL A 319 3.04 -2.14 -31.63
CA VAL A 319 2.13 -2.28 -30.48
C VAL A 319 0.67 -2.37 -30.96
N ALA A 320 0.27 -1.56 -31.94
CA ALA A 320 -1.07 -1.59 -32.53
C ALA A 320 -1.36 -2.95 -33.18
N SER A 321 -0.42 -3.53 -33.91
CA SER A 321 -0.60 -4.86 -34.54
C SER A 321 -0.76 -5.97 -33.50
N THR A 322 0.05 -5.96 -32.44
CA THR A 322 -0.11 -6.93 -31.33
C THR A 322 -1.42 -6.75 -30.57
N THR A 323 -1.89 -5.50 -30.40
CA THR A 323 -3.15 -5.18 -29.74
C THR A 323 -4.34 -5.64 -30.59
N LEU A 324 -4.32 -5.36 -31.89
CA LEU A 324 -5.35 -5.78 -32.84
C LEU A 324 -5.45 -7.31 -32.94
N SER A 325 -4.30 -7.99 -33.01
CA SER A 325 -4.24 -9.46 -32.95
C SER A 325 -4.90 -9.99 -31.68
N GLY A 326 -4.63 -9.36 -30.53
CA GLY A 326 -5.27 -9.69 -29.26
C GLY A 326 -6.79 -9.53 -29.29
N PHE A 327 -7.31 -8.47 -29.93
CA PHE A 327 -8.76 -8.24 -30.03
C PHE A 327 -9.48 -9.35 -30.79
N TYR A 328 -8.88 -9.83 -31.90
CA TYR A 328 -9.44 -10.95 -32.65
C TYR A 328 -9.28 -12.26 -31.88
N GLN A 329 -8.13 -12.48 -31.22
CA GLN A 329 -7.87 -13.71 -30.48
C GLN A 329 -8.85 -13.93 -29.31
N CYS A 330 -9.30 -12.85 -28.65
CA CYS A 330 -10.25 -12.93 -27.54
C CYS A 330 -11.71 -12.68 -27.94
N ASP A 331 -12.03 -12.69 -29.25
CA ASP A 331 -13.37 -12.41 -29.79
C ASP A 331 -13.97 -11.07 -29.28
N TYR A 332 -13.10 -10.10 -29.02
CA TYR A 332 -13.50 -8.73 -28.70
C TYR A 332 -14.06 -8.04 -29.95
N ILE A 333 -13.39 -8.24 -31.08
CA ILE A 333 -13.88 -7.89 -32.42
C ILE A 333 -14.11 -9.19 -33.18
N GLN A 334 -15.28 -9.33 -33.79
CA GLN A 334 -15.52 -10.46 -34.68
C GLN A 334 -14.88 -10.17 -36.03
N VAL A 335 -14.17 -11.16 -36.58
CA VAL A 335 -13.62 -11.09 -37.94
C VAL A 335 -14.79 -11.04 -38.90
N THR A 336 -14.96 -9.91 -39.59
CA THR A 336 -15.92 -9.83 -40.69
C THR A 336 -15.25 -10.31 -41.98
N PRO A 337 -16.00 -10.79 -42.99
CA PRO A 337 -15.44 -11.17 -44.29
C PRO A 337 -14.73 -10.02 -45.02
N GLU A 338 -14.93 -8.77 -44.59
CA GLU A 338 -14.29 -7.57 -45.14
C GLU A 338 -12.90 -7.31 -44.53
N ASP A 339 -12.57 -7.97 -43.42
CA ASP A 339 -11.28 -7.86 -42.71
C ASP A 339 -10.23 -8.90 -43.19
N LEU A 340 -10.63 -9.83 -44.06
CA LEU A 340 -9.79 -10.88 -44.70
C LEU A 340 -9.46 -10.50 -46.14
#